data_AF-A0A967D2F7-F1
#
_entry.id   AF-A0A967D2F7-F1
#
_cell.length_a   1.000
_cell.length_b   1.000
_cell.length_c   1.000
_cell.angle_alpha   90.00
_cell.angle_beta   90.00
_cell.angle_gamma   90.00
#
_symmetry.space_group_name_H-M   'P 1'
#
loop_
_entity.id
_entity.type
_entity.pdbx_description
1 polymer ?
#
loop_
_entity_poly.entity_id
_entity_poly.type
_entity_poly.pdbx_seq_one_letter_code
_entity_poly.pdbx_strand_id
1 'polypeptide(L)'
;MDGKTVRRYLDLLEGLFLVRSLPPWSRNAGKRLVKAAKVYWRDSGILHALAGLADLEQVLGHPLCGASWEGYCIEQIIGSLSPDCLVSHYRTHAGAEVDLVVETPAGEVLAIEIKRTLSPKLTPGLRESLETLRADRGVIVIPEGEAYPLSERVTATGLWAFLKSLQ
;
A
#
# COMPACT_ATOMS: atom_id res chain seq x y z
N MET A 1 -4.52 -23.56 -14.26
CA MET A 1 -5.68 -22.65 -14.29
C MET A 1 -5.45 -21.60 -15.36
N ASP A 2 -6.46 -21.27 -16.17
CA ASP A 2 -6.34 -20.18 -17.15
C ASP A 2 -6.59 -18.81 -16.50
N GLY A 3 -6.17 -17.73 -17.17
CA GLY A 3 -6.30 -16.37 -16.61
C GLY A 3 -7.76 -15.93 -16.38
N LYS A 4 -8.71 -16.46 -17.17
CA LYS A 4 -10.14 -16.20 -17.00
C LYS A 4 -10.67 -16.80 -15.70
N THR A 5 -10.25 -18.02 -15.39
CA THR A 5 -10.63 -18.70 -14.15
C THR A 5 -10.06 -17.97 -12.93
N VAL A 6 -8.80 -17.55 -12.99
CA VAL A 6 -8.18 -16.76 -11.89
C VAL A 6 -8.95 -15.46 -11.66
N ARG A 7 -9.26 -14.70 -12.73
CA ARG A 7 -10.04 -13.47 -12.61
C ARG A 7 -11.41 -13.71 -12.01
N ARG A 8 -12.13 -14.75 -12.47
CA ARG A 8 -13.43 -15.11 -11.89
C ARG A 8 -13.36 -15.38 -10.39
N TYR A 9 -12.32 -16.08 -9.91
CA TYR A 9 -12.15 -16.29 -8.48
C TYR A 9 -11.81 -15.00 -7.73
N LEU A 10 -10.97 -14.14 -8.30
CA LEU A 10 -10.69 -12.84 -7.70
C LEU A 10 -11.95 -11.98 -7.59
N ASP A 11 -12.77 -11.92 -8.65
CA ASP A 11 -14.03 -11.18 -8.65
C ASP A 11 -15.00 -11.70 -7.56
N LEU A 12 -15.06 -13.03 -7.38
CA LEU A 12 -15.85 -13.64 -6.31
C LEU A 12 -15.31 -13.29 -4.92
N LEU A 13 -14.00 -13.42 -4.69
CA LEU A 13 -13.36 -13.11 -3.40
C LEU A 13 -13.47 -11.63 -3.06
N GLU A 14 -13.40 -10.74 -4.04
CA GLU A 14 -13.58 -9.30 -3.88
C GLU A 14 -15.04 -8.98 -3.56
N GLY A 15 -16.00 -9.61 -4.24
CA GLY A 15 -17.43 -9.49 -3.93
C GLY A 15 -17.82 -10.04 -2.54
N LEU A 16 -17.02 -10.97 -2.01
CA LEU A 16 -17.13 -11.46 -0.62
C LEU A 16 -16.34 -10.63 0.39
N PHE A 17 -15.69 -9.54 -0.04
CA PHE A 17 -14.85 -8.67 0.79
C PHE A 17 -13.66 -9.39 1.44
N LEU A 18 -13.22 -10.52 0.89
CA LEU A 18 -12.06 -11.28 1.40
C LEU A 18 -10.74 -10.73 0.87
N VAL A 19 -10.76 -10.24 -0.36
CA VAL A 19 -9.59 -9.62 -1.00
C VAL A 19 -9.92 -8.21 -1.50
N ARG A 20 -8.88 -7.41 -1.67
CA ARG A 20 -8.92 -6.08 -2.27
C ARG A 20 -8.04 -6.06 -3.52
N SER A 21 -8.60 -5.60 -4.64
CA SER A 21 -7.83 -5.23 -5.82
C SER A 21 -7.47 -3.74 -5.75
N LEU A 22 -6.18 -3.44 -5.69
CA LEU A 22 -5.66 -2.07 -5.76
C LEU A 22 -5.24 -1.79 -7.20
N PRO A 23 -5.93 -0.90 -7.94
CA PRO A 23 -5.62 -0.61 -9.33
C PRO A 23 -4.29 0.14 -9.46
N PRO A 24 -3.61 0.08 -10.61
CA PRO A 24 -2.46 0.93 -10.87
C PRO A 24 -2.89 2.39 -11.06
N TRP A 25 -2.05 3.32 -10.64
CA TRP A 25 -2.19 4.75 -10.88
C TRP A 25 -2.32 5.03 -12.38
N SER A 26 -3.28 5.88 -12.75
CA SER A 26 -3.65 6.13 -14.16
C SER A 26 -3.49 7.58 -14.60
N ARG A 27 -3.41 8.54 -13.67
CA ARG A 27 -3.34 9.97 -13.97
C ARG A 27 -1.94 10.37 -14.43
N ASN A 28 -1.85 11.20 -15.47
CA ASN A 28 -0.58 11.72 -16.01
C ASN A 28 0.49 10.63 -16.25
N ALA A 29 0.09 9.46 -16.76
CA ALA A 29 0.97 8.30 -16.93
C ALA A 29 2.02 8.48 -18.06
N GLY A 30 2.91 9.45 -17.90
CA GLY A 30 4.15 9.59 -18.65
C GLY A 30 5.24 8.72 -18.05
N LYS A 31 5.18 7.42 -18.32
CA LYS A 31 6.21 6.36 -18.16
C LYS A 31 5.52 5.02 -18.42
N ARG A 32 6.26 3.96 -18.80
CA ARG A 32 5.67 2.61 -18.91
C ARG A 32 5.33 2.12 -17.50
N LEU A 33 4.05 2.23 -17.13
CA LEU A 33 3.52 1.74 -15.86
C LEU A 33 3.16 0.26 -15.95
N VAL A 34 3.30 -0.44 -14.83
CA VAL A 34 2.72 -1.77 -14.66
C VAL A 34 1.19 -1.63 -14.62
N LYS A 35 0.50 -2.34 -15.49
CA LYS A 35 -0.97 -2.28 -15.62
C LYS A 35 -1.74 -3.27 -14.73
N ALA A 36 -1.04 -4.20 -14.08
CA ALA A 36 -1.68 -5.18 -13.22
C ALA A 36 -2.07 -4.55 -11.87
N ALA A 37 -3.29 -4.84 -11.41
CA ALA A 37 -3.69 -4.54 -10.04
C ALA A 37 -2.88 -5.37 -9.04
N LYS A 38 -2.60 -4.82 -7.87
CA LYS A 38 -2.12 -5.58 -6.72
C LYS A 38 -3.32 -6.17 -5.99
N VAL A 39 -3.22 -7.40 -5.51
CA VAL A 39 -4.30 -8.06 -4.77
C VAL A 39 -3.81 -8.39 -3.37
N TYR A 40 -4.58 -7.98 -2.37
CA TYR A 40 -4.29 -8.25 -0.96
C TYR A 40 -5.46 -8.96 -0.30
N TRP A 41 -5.16 -9.83 0.66
CA TRP A 41 -6.17 -10.26 1.63
C TRP A 41 -6.49 -9.07 2.55
N ARG A 42 -7.78 -8.84 2.81
CA ARG A 42 -8.21 -7.75 3.69
C ARG A 42 -7.99 -8.08 5.17
N ASP A 43 -7.99 -9.37 5.51
CA ASP A 43 -7.73 -9.87 6.86
C ASP A 43 -6.43 -10.70 6.88
N SER A 44 -5.44 -10.21 7.63
CA SER A 44 -4.15 -10.89 7.78
C SER A 44 -4.27 -12.19 8.57
N GLY A 45 -5.20 -12.30 9.51
CA GLY A 45 -5.44 -13.52 10.27
C GLY A 45 -6.00 -14.64 9.40
N ILE A 46 -6.94 -14.33 8.50
CA ILE A 46 -7.43 -15.28 7.48
C ILE A 46 -6.28 -15.72 6.57
N LEU A 47 -5.47 -14.78 6.07
CA LEU A 47 -4.29 -15.10 5.27
C LEU A 47 -3.32 -16.02 6.01
N HIS A 48 -3.00 -15.72 7.27
CA HIS A 48 -2.08 -16.51 8.08
C HIS A 48 -2.65 -17.91 8.37
N ALA A 49 -3.94 -18.02 8.68
CA ALA A 49 -4.62 -19.30 8.88
C ALA A 49 -4.60 -20.16 7.60
N LEU A 50 -4.89 -19.57 6.43
CA LEU A 50 -4.81 -20.26 5.14
C LEU A 50 -3.38 -20.69 4.77
N ALA A 51 -2.38 -19.96 5.24
CA ALA A 51 -0.97 -20.30 5.09
C ALA A 51 -0.46 -21.29 6.14
N GLY A 52 -1.29 -21.71 7.10
CA GLY A 52 -0.90 -22.63 8.18
C GLY A 52 0.05 -22.00 9.21
N LEU A 53 0.01 -20.68 9.39
CA LEU A 53 0.83 -19.94 10.34
C LEU A 53 0.02 -19.72 11.63
N ALA A 54 0.39 -20.46 12.68
CA ALA A 54 -0.35 -20.53 13.94
C ALA A 54 0.16 -19.55 15.01
N ASP A 55 1.39 -19.06 14.88
CA ASP A 55 2.02 -18.17 15.85
C ASP A 55 2.85 -17.07 15.20
N LEU A 56 3.27 -16.10 16.02
CA LEU A 56 4.04 -14.94 15.57
C LEU A 56 5.41 -15.31 15.00
N GLU A 57 6.08 -16.31 15.57
CA GLU A 57 7.42 -16.72 15.11
C GLU A 57 7.34 -17.28 13.68
N GLN A 58 6.34 -18.12 13.41
CA GLN A 58 6.03 -18.63 12.09
C GLN A 58 5.72 -17.50 11.11
N VAL A 59 4.90 -16.52 11.51
CA VAL A 59 4.59 -15.36 10.66
C VAL A 59 5.86 -14.56 10.34
N LEU A 60 6.69 -14.25 11.34
CA LEU A 60 7.89 -13.44 11.16
C LEU A 60 8.97 -14.14 10.31
N GLY A 61 9.04 -15.47 10.37
CA GLY A 61 9.93 -16.29 9.56
C GLY A 61 9.42 -16.60 8.15
N HIS A 62 8.13 -16.37 7.88
CA HIS A 62 7.53 -16.72 6.59
C HIS A 62 7.71 -15.61 5.53
N PRO A 63 7.96 -15.94 4.24
CA PRO A 63 8.04 -14.95 3.16
C PRO A 63 6.81 -14.04 3.00
N LEU A 64 5.64 -14.49 3.46
CA LEU A 64 4.40 -13.70 3.43
C LEU A 64 4.40 -12.54 4.43
N CYS A 65 5.28 -12.52 5.43
CA CYS A 65 5.27 -11.51 6.50
C CYS A 65 5.19 -10.08 5.93
N GLY A 66 6.10 -9.75 5.01
CA GLY A 66 6.15 -8.43 4.37
C GLY A 66 4.87 -8.07 3.62
N ALA A 67 4.40 -8.99 2.76
CA ALA A 67 3.17 -8.77 1.98
C ALA A 67 1.92 -8.67 2.87
N SER A 68 1.86 -9.44 3.95
CA SER A 68 0.75 -9.37 4.92
C SER A 68 0.77 -8.08 5.74
N TRP A 69 1.95 -7.55 6.07
CA TRP A 69 2.12 -6.25 6.71
C TRP A 69 1.70 -5.09 5.81
N GLU A 70 2.14 -5.12 4.54
CA GLU A 70 1.74 -4.15 3.52
C GLU A 70 0.22 -4.15 3.32
N GLY A 71 -0.37 -5.33 3.11
CA GLY A 71 -1.83 -5.48 2.95
C GLY A 71 -2.61 -5.00 4.17
N TYR A 72 -2.14 -5.33 5.39
CA TYR A 72 -2.75 -4.86 6.63
C TYR A 72 -2.74 -3.33 6.70
N CYS A 73 -1.60 -2.68 6.48
CA CYS A 73 -1.49 -1.22 6.52
C CYS A 73 -2.41 -0.57 5.48
N ILE A 74 -2.41 -1.07 4.25
CA ILE A 74 -3.27 -0.56 3.17
C ILE A 74 -4.74 -0.64 3.59
N GLU A 75 -5.19 -1.77 4.13
CA GLU A 75 -6.58 -1.94 4.53
C GLU A 75 -6.97 -0.98 5.66
N GLN A 76 -6.12 -0.81 6.68
CA GLN A 76 -6.40 0.13 7.78
C GLN A 76 -6.44 1.58 7.30
N ILE A 77 -5.50 1.96 6.42
CA ILE A 77 -5.45 3.31 5.85
C ILE A 77 -6.72 3.56 5.04
N ILE A 78 -7.05 2.69 4.08
CA ILE A 78 -8.25 2.86 3.24
C ILE A 78 -9.53 2.91 4.09
N GLY A 79 -9.63 2.06 5.12
CA GLY A 79 -10.77 2.08 6.05
C GLY A 79 -10.91 3.37 6.86
N SER A 80 -9.86 4.19 6.93
CA SER A 80 -9.85 5.49 7.63
C SER A 80 -10.00 6.69 6.70
N LEU A 81 -10.02 6.48 5.37
CA LEU A 81 -10.19 7.56 4.39
C LEU A 81 -11.68 7.89 4.15
N SER A 82 -11.94 9.09 3.65
CA SER A 82 -13.22 9.41 3.02
C SER A 82 -13.50 8.44 1.85
N PRO A 83 -14.75 7.99 1.67
CA PRO A 83 -15.12 7.12 0.55
C PRO A 83 -14.93 7.77 -0.83
N ASP A 84 -14.84 9.11 -0.88
CA ASP A 84 -14.62 9.86 -2.13
C ASP A 84 -13.13 9.91 -2.53
N CYS A 85 -12.22 9.42 -1.69
CA CYS A 85 -10.81 9.30 -2.03
C CYS A 85 -10.59 8.19 -3.07
N LEU A 86 -9.77 8.47 -4.07
CA LEU A 86 -9.32 7.46 -5.03
C LEU A 86 -8.02 6.82 -4.53
N VAL A 87 -7.93 5.50 -4.64
CA VAL A 87 -6.79 4.72 -4.12
C VAL A 87 -6.21 3.84 -5.21
N SER A 88 -4.89 3.78 -5.29
CA SER A 88 -4.15 3.01 -6.29
C SER A 88 -2.75 2.65 -5.81
N HIS A 89 -2.00 1.85 -6.55
CA HIS A 89 -0.55 1.69 -6.38
C HIS A 89 0.18 2.31 -7.56
N TYR A 90 1.47 2.60 -7.40
CA TYR A 90 2.31 3.03 -8.50
C TYR A 90 3.51 2.11 -8.64
N ARG A 91 3.73 1.58 -9.85
CA ARG A 91 4.93 0.81 -10.17
C ARG A 91 5.37 1.02 -11.60
N THR A 92 6.66 1.28 -11.79
CA THR A 92 7.29 1.39 -13.12
C THR A 92 8.00 0.10 -13.51
N HIS A 93 8.24 -0.11 -14.80
CA HIS A 93 9.10 -1.20 -15.26
C HIS A 93 10.57 -1.06 -14.81
N ALA A 94 11.00 0.15 -14.42
CA ALA A 94 12.34 0.41 -13.89
C ALA A 94 12.47 0.07 -12.40
N GLY A 95 11.40 -0.36 -11.74
CA GLY A 95 11.41 -0.81 -10.35
C GLY A 95 11.11 0.28 -9.31
N ALA A 96 10.82 1.52 -9.72
CA ALA A 96 10.26 2.51 -8.80
C ALA A 96 8.83 2.11 -8.40
N GLU A 97 8.52 2.17 -7.11
CA GLU A 97 7.28 1.70 -6.51
C GLU A 97 6.79 2.69 -5.45
N VAL A 98 5.47 2.78 -5.31
CA VAL A 98 4.75 3.39 -4.18
C VAL A 98 3.59 2.45 -3.87
N ASP A 99 3.52 1.98 -2.63
CA ASP A 99 2.57 0.94 -2.22
C ASP A 99 1.12 1.41 -2.28
N LEU A 100 0.86 2.64 -1.85
CA LEU A 100 -0.47 3.26 -1.88
C LEU A 100 -0.37 4.73 -2.28
N VAL A 101 -1.13 5.12 -3.30
CA VAL A 101 -1.36 6.49 -3.71
C VAL A 101 -2.81 6.83 -3.41
N VAL A 102 -3.02 7.91 -2.67
CA VAL A 102 -4.34 8.43 -2.31
C VAL A 102 -4.53 9.77 -3.01
N GLU A 103 -5.60 9.92 -3.75
CA GLU A 103 -6.04 11.19 -4.32
C GLU A 103 -7.32 11.64 -3.60
N THR A 104 -7.26 12.80 -2.95
CA THR A 104 -8.40 13.37 -2.23
C THR A 104 -9.39 14.00 -3.22
N PRO A 105 -10.65 14.25 -2.81
CA PRO A 105 -11.61 14.96 -3.65
C PRO A 105 -11.17 16.37 -4.05
N ALA A 106 -10.26 16.99 -3.28
CA ALA A 106 -9.66 18.29 -3.59
C ALA A 106 -8.55 18.19 -4.65
N GLY A 107 -8.18 16.97 -5.06
CA GLY A 107 -7.12 16.69 -6.03
C GLY A 107 -5.72 16.62 -5.44
N GLU A 108 -5.59 16.65 -4.11
CA GLU A 108 -4.32 16.45 -3.42
C GLU A 108 -3.89 14.98 -3.52
N VAL A 109 -2.62 14.75 -3.80
CA VAL A 109 -2.05 13.42 -4.01
C VAL A 109 -1.05 13.10 -2.91
N LEU A 110 -1.33 12.05 -2.16
CA LEU A 110 -0.48 11.51 -1.12
C LEU A 110 0.15 10.19 -1.58
N ALA A 111 1.47 10.12 -1.57
CA ALA A 111 2.21 8.89 -1.88
C ALA A 111 2.68 8.22 -0.59
N ILE A 112 2.31 6.96 -0.39
CA ILE A 112 2.54 6.21 0.83
C ILE A 112 3.39 4.97 0.52
N GLU A 113 4.53 4.87 1.19
CA GLU A 113 5.42 3.72 1.17
C GLU A 113 5.29 2.98 2.51
N ILE A 114 5.16 1.65 2.48
CA ILE A 114 5.04 0.85 3.69
C ILE A 114 6.34 0.08 3.91
N LYS A 115 6.91 0.21 5.10
CA LYS A 115 8.19 -0.41 5.44
C LYS A 115 8.11 -1.09 6.80
N ARG A 116 8.48 -2.38 6.83
CA ARG A 116 8.63 -3.14 8.09
C ARG A 116 10.02 -2.92 8.71
N THR A 117 10.34 -1.67 9.01
CA THR A 117 11.58 -1.25 9.70
C THR A 117 11.32 0.01 10.53
N LEU A 118 12.03 0.17 11.64
CA LEU A 118 11.97 1.36 12.49
C LEU A 118 12.90 2.49 12.03
N SER A 119 13.75 2.24 11.02
CA SER A 119 14.69 3.24 10.50
C SER A 119 14.61 3.33 8.98
N PRO A 120 13.45 3.77 8.44
CA PRO A 120 13.27 3.96 7.02
C PRO A 120 14.22 5.04 6.49
N LYS A 121 14.58 4.91 5.22
CA LYS A 121 15.34 5.91 4.49
C LYS A 121 14.56 6.33 3.26
N LEU A 122 14.64 7.61 2.94
CA LEU A 122 14.09 8.14 1.70
C LEU A 122 14.93 7.61 0.52
N THR A 123 14.33 6.76 -0.31
CA THR A 123 14.98 6.15 -1.47
C THR A 123 14.94 7.09 -2.69
N PRO A 124 15.89 6.98 -3.64
CA PRO A 124 15.80 7.71 -4.90
C PRO A 124 14.52 7.39 -5.68
N GLY A 125 14.07 6.13 -5.67
CA GLY A 125 12.85 5.71 -6.34
C GLY A 125 11.60 6.39 -5.78
N LEU A 126 11.47 6.51 -4.45
CA LEU A 126 10.34 7.23 -3.85
C LEU A 126 10.39 8.72 -4.21
N ARG A 127 11.58 9.36 -4.20
CA ARG A 127 11.72 10.76 -4.62
C ARG A 127 11.28 10.97 -6.06
N GLU A 128 11.71 10.10 -6.97
CA GLU A 128 11.31 10.16 -8.39
C GLU A 128 9.81 9.91 -8.58
N SER A 129 9.24 8.98 -7.80
CA SER A 129 7.80 8.71 -7.79
C SER A 129 7.00 9.93 -7.35
N LEU A 130 7.42 10.66 -6.31
CA LEU A 130 6.75 11.89 -5.85
C LEU A 130 6.64 12.92 -6.98
N GLU A 131 7.74 13.16 -7.70
CA GLU A 131 7.76 14.10 -8.83
C GLU A 131 6.90 13.60 -10.00
N THR A 132 6.96 12.31 -10.31
CA THR A 132 6.20 11.72 -11.42
C THR A 132 4.69 11.74 -11.14
N LEU A 133 4.29 11.41 -9.91
CA LEU A 133 2.91 11.45 -9.45
C LEU A 133 2.40 12.89 -9.27
N ARG A 134 3.32 13.87 -9.21
CA ARG A 134 3.05 15.22 -8.69
C ARG A 134 2.39 15.16 -7.31
N ALA A 135 2.85 14.21 -6.48
CA ALA A 135 2.34 14.01 -5.14
C ALA A 135 2.65 15.24 -4.30
N ASP A 136 1.66 15.79 -3.61
CA ASP A 136 1.80 16.93 -2.70
C ASP A 136 2.73 16.58 -1.54
N ARG A 137 2.55 15.38 -0.98
CA ARG A 137 3.32 14.86 0.16
C ARG A 137 3.65 13.37 0.00
N GLY A 138 4.73 12.95 0.66
CA GLY A 138 5.10 11.55 0.83
C GLY A 138 5.05 11.13 2.29
N VAL A 139 4.62 9.89 2.55
CA VAL A 139 4.64 9.29 3.88
C VAL A 139 5.30 7.91 3.81
N ILE A 140 6.20 7.63 4.75
CA ILE A 140 6.69 6.27 4.99
C ILE A 140 6.04 5.74 6.26
N VAL A 141 5.15 4.77 6.12
CA VAL A 141 4.50 4.10 7.24
C VAL A 141 5.41 2.99 7.76
N ILE A 142 5.70 3.05 9.06
CA ILE A 142 6.50 2.08 9.80
C ILE A 142 5.66 1.39 10.89
N PRO A 143 6.15 0.29 11.52
CA PRO A 143 5.36 -0.44 12.51
C PRO A 143 4.89 0.43 13.68
N GLU A 144 5.78 1.28 14.19
CA GLU A 144 5.53 2.12 15.35
C GLU A 144 6.48 3.33 15.36
N GLY A 145 6.14 4.33 16.16
CA GLY A 145 6.93 5.55 16.35
C GLY A 145 6.14 6.82 16.05
N GLU A 146 6.60 7.91 16.65
CA GLU A 146 6.08 9.26 16.38
C GLU A 146 6.47 9.73 14.98
N ALA A 147 5.71 10.69 14.46
CA ALA A 147 6.00 11.28 13.16
C ALA A 147 7.31 12.11 13.22
N TYR A 148 8.19 11.91 12.24
CA TYR A 148 9.40 12.71 12.08
C TYR A 148 9.72 12.97 10.60
N PRO A 149 10.27 14.14 10.25
CA PRO A 149 10.57 14.48 8.87
C PRO A 149 11.79 13.70 8.35
N LEU A 150 11.69 13.19 7.12
CA LEU A 150 12.81 12.65 6.33
C LEU A 150 13.27 13.65 5.24
N SER A 151 12.40 14.55 4.83
CA SER A 151 12.68 15.71 3.98
C SER A 151 11.57 16.75 4.16
N GLU A 152 11.63 17.87 3.43
CA GLU A 152 10.56 18.90 3.45
C GLU A 152 9.19 18.36 3.03
N ARG A 153 9.15 17.33 2.18
CA ARG A 153 7.91 16.76 1.62
C ARG A 153 7.60 15.35 2.10
N VAL A 154 8.51 14.72 2.86
CA VAL A 154 8.40 13.31 3.26
C VAL A 154 8.51 13.16 4.77
N THR A 155 7.52 12.49 5.37
CA THR A 155 7.48 12.17 6.80
C THR A 155 7.51 10.65 6.99
N ALA A 156 8.24 10.16 7.98
CA ALA A 156 8.10 8.80 8.48
C ALA A 156 7.24 8.81 9.74
N THR A 157 6.35 7.83 9.90
CA THR A 157 5.44 7.76 11.06
C THR A 157 4.94 6.33 11.27
N GLY A 158 4.65 5.96 12.52
CA GLY A 158 3.98 4.71 12.84
C GLY A 158 2.57 4.65 12.27
N LEU A 159 2.09 3.45 11.90
CA LEU A 159 0.75 3.25 11.35
C LEU A 159 -0.33 3.92 12.22
N TRP A 160 -0.31 3.67 13.53
CA TRP A 160 -1.33 4.21 14.43
C TRP A 160 -1.36 5.75 14.47
N ALA A 161 -0.19 6.38 14.54
CA ALA A 161 -0.07 7.84 14.52
C ALA A 161 -0.56 8.41 13.18
N PHE A 162 -0.27 7.72 12.07
CA PHE A 162 -0.76 8.09 10.76
C PHE A 162 -2.28 8.00 10.65
N LEU A 163 -2.90 6.89 11.08
CA LEU A 163 -4.37 6.73 11.03
C LEU A 163 -5.09 7.84 11.79
N LYS A 164 -4.58 8.24 12.96
CA LYS A 164 -5.14 9.37 13.73
C LYS A 164 -5.05 10.71 12.99
N SER A 165 -4.06 10.88 12.12
CA SER A 165 -3.92 12.11 11.34
C SER A 165 -4.87 12.20 10.13
N LEU A 166 -5.54 11.10 9.78
CA LEU A 166 -6.51 11.02 8.68
C LEU A 166 -7.97 11.26 9.14
N GLN A 167 -8.21 11.23 10.45
CA GLN A 167 -9.52 11.48 11.08
C GLN A 167 -9.74 12.96 11.34
#